data_AF-A0A7W2BMN2-F1
#
_entry.id   AF-A0A7W2BMN2-F1
#
_cell.length_a   1.000
_cell.length_b   1.000
_cell.length_c   1.000
_cell.angle_alpha   90.00
_cell.angle_beta   90.00
_cell.angle_gamma   90.00
#
_symmetry.space_group_name_H-M   'P 1'
#
loop_
_entity.id
_entity.type
_entity.pdbx_description
1 polymer ?
#
loop_
_entity_poly.entity_id
_entity_poly.type
_entity_poly.pdbx_seq_one_letter_code
_entity_poly.pdbx_strand_id
1 'polypeptide(L)'
;MIFGSYNRKRKADPEYEAKLGREMMERPERFIQSILFDSQDRKISGFKFKTDEAFNPDFRAYTDALVGDTDIKVIHLMRRNLVDQYISHWMVLNQTGVTLIHSEDQRPKMQPFKADIDHAIEYCREVVAREKQSIELYGGHRSIKVVYENLVEKDEHRAETLNFLGVPIRPLETGIKKIIKDSRALVLNFDDLVDGLRRAGLAGRLS
;
A
#
# COMPACT_ATOMS: atom_id res chain seq x y z
N MET A 1 3.95 -8.80 -2.72
CA MET A 1 5.41 -8.77 -3.00
C MET A 1 6.04 -9.99 -2.35
N ILE A 2 6.76 -10.79 -3.12
CA ILE A 2 7.46 -12.01 -2.66
C ILE A 2 8.88 -11.63 -2.22
N PHE A 3 9.45 -12.27 -1.20
CA PHE A 3 10.75 -11.90 -0.62
C PHE A 3 11.84 -12.97 -0.80
N GLY A 4 13.06 -12.63 -0.40
CA GLY A 4 14.16 -13.58 -0.24
C GLY A 4 14.57 -14.30 -1.53
N SER A 5 14.79 -15.61 -1.42
CA SER A 5 15.25 -16.47 -2.52
C SER A 5 14.25 -16.49 -3.68
N TYR A 6 12.96 -16.43 -3.37
CA TYR A 6 11.89 -16.41 -4.37
C TYR A 6 11.91 -15.13 -5.20
N ASN A 7 12.13 -13.96 -4.59
CA ASN A 7 12.26 -12.71 -5.35
C ASN A 7 13.48 -12.72 -6.27
N ARG A 8 14.60 -13.31 -5.84
CA ARG A 8 15.80 -13.46 -6.69
C ARG A 8 15.50 -14.36 -7.89
N LYS A 9 14.88 -15.52 -7.66
CA LYS A 9 14.48 -16.44 -8.73
C LYS A 9 13.49 -15.78 -9.70
N ARG A 10 12.44 -15.13 -9.18
CA ARG A 10 11.45 -14.41 -10.00
C ARG A 10 12.09 -13.38 -10.92
N LYS A 11 13.08 -12.63 -10.44
CA LYS A 11 13.79 -11.64 -11.26
C LYS A 11 14.72 -12.26 -12.30
N ALA A 12 15.21 -13.47 -12.05
CA ALA A 12 16.15 -14.16 -12.94
C ALA A 12 15.45 -15.03 -14.00
N ASP A 13 14.22 -15.47 -13.72
CA ASP A 13 13.51 -16.47 -14.50
C ASP A 13 12.03 -16.07 -14.72
N PRO A 14 11.66 -15.61 -15.94
CA PRO A 14 10.29 -15.27 -16.31
C PRO A 14 9.31 -16.46 -16.23
N GLU A 15 9.76 -17.69 -16.47
CA GLU A 15 8.90 -18.87 -16.35
C GLU A 15 8.53 -19.13 -14.89
N TYR A 16 9.48 -18.89 -13.98
CA TYR A 16 9.22 -18.95 -12.55
C TYR A 16 8.23 -17.88 -12.10
N GLU A 17 8.32 -16.65 -12.64
CA GLU A 17 7.32 -15.61 -12.39
C GLU A 17 5.92 -16.02 -12.87
N ALA A 18 5.81 -16.53 -14.10
CA ALA A 18 4.54 -17.01 -14.64
C ALA A 18 3.97 -18.18 -13.81
N LYS A 19 4.84 -19.09 -13.33
CA LYS A 19 4.45 -20.18 -12.44
C LYS A 19 3.89 -19.67 -11.11
N LEU A 20 4.54 -18.69 -10.49
CA LEU A 20 4.06 -18.08 -9.25
C LEU A 20 2.69 -17.41 -9.46
N GLY A 21 2.50 -16.72 -10.58
CA GLY A 21 1.21 -16.16 -10.96
C GLY A 21 0.11 -17.22 -11.07
N ARG A 22 0.38 -18.34 -11.74
CA ARG A 22 -0.58 -19.46 -11.82
C ARG A 22 -0.86 -20.08 -10.45
N GLU A 23 0.17 -20.35 -9.64
CA GLU A 23 -0.02 -20.92 -8.31
C GLU A 23 -0.85 -20.00 -7.40
N MET A 24 -0.62 -18.69 -7.45
CA MET A 24 -1.41 -17.70 -6.70
C MET A 24 -2.90 -17.76 -7.06
N MET A 25 -3.23 -17.95 -8.34
CA MET A 25 -4.62 -17.93 -8.81
C MET A 25 -5.31 -19.29 -8.73
N GLU A 26 -4.62 -20.37 -9.06
CA GLU A 26 -5.17 -21.72 -9.12
C GLU A 26 -5.16 -22.43 -7.75
N ARG A 27 -4.23 -22.06 -6.87
CA ARG A 27 -4.00 -22.72 -5.56
C ARG A 27 -3.59 -21.71 -4.49
N PRO A 28 -4.44 -20.71 -4.20
CA PRO A 28 -4.08 -19.57 -3.35
C PRO A 28 -3.61 -19.98 -1.95
N GLU A 29 -4.27 -20.95 -1.29
CA GLU A 29 -3.90 -21.40 0.06
C GLU A 29 -2.48 -21.98 0.07
N ARG A 30 -2.16 -22.81 -0.92
CA ARG A 30 -0.82 -23.38 -1.06
C ARG A 30 0.21 -22.30 -1.34
N PHE A 31 -0.10 -21.35 -2.22
CA PHE A 31 0.79 -20.25 -2.53
C PHE A 31 1.08 -19.39 -1.29
N ILE A 32 0.05 -19.04 -0.52
CA ILE A 32 0.18 -18.30 0.74
C ILE A 32 1.10 -19.04 1.71
N GLN A 33 0.81 -20.31 2.00
CA GLN A 33 1.56 -21.06 3.01
C GLN A 33 3.00 -21.38 2.57
N SER A 34 3.20 -21.81 1.32
CA SER A 34 4.50 -22.30 0.86
C SER A 34 5.43 -21.23 0.28
N ILE A 35 4.90 -20.08 -0.13
CA ILE A 35 5.70 -19.02 -0.77
C ILE A 35 5.68 -17.73 0.06
N LEU A 36 4.50 -17.27 0.49
CA LEU A 36 4.40 -16.01 1.22
C LEU A 36 4.77 -16.16 2.68
N PHE A 37 4.40 -17.27 3.31
CA PHE A 37 4.70 -17.54 4.71
C PHE A 37 5.91 -18.45 4.96
N ASP A 38 6.56 -18.97 3.91
CA ASP A 38 7.91 -19.52 4.04
C ASP A 38 8.86 -18.42 4.50
N SER A 39 9.21 -18.46 5.79
CA SER A 39 9.98 -17.42 6.46
C SER A 39 11.45 -17.35 6.04
N GLN A 40 11.99 -18.40 5.41
CA GLN A 40 13.41 -18.48 5.01
C GLN A 40 14.34 -18.07 6.15
N ASP A 41 14.20 -18.77 7.28
CA ASP A 41 14.94 -18.59 8.54
C ASP A 41 14.67 -17.26 9.27
N ARG A 42 13.64 -16.51 8.87
CA ARG A 42 13.23 -15.26 9.54
C ARG A 42 12.19 -15.54 10.62
N LYS A 43 12.14 -14.67 11.63
CA LYS A 43 11.12 -14.77 12.69
C LYS A 43 9.70 -14.56 12.16
N ILE A 44 9.54 -13.69 11.17
CA ILE A 44 8.24 -13.32 10.60
C ILE A 44 8.41 -13.13 9.09
N SER A 45 7.43 -13.63 8.35
CA SER A 45 7.16 -13.37 6.94
C SER A 45 5.89 -12.54 6.79
N GLY A 46 5.79 -11.78 5.71
CA GLY A 46 4.65 -10.93 5.47
C GLY A 46 4.66 -10.37 4.06
N PHE A 47 3.50 -9.91 3.61
CA PHE A 47 3.33 -9.35 2.28
C PHE A 47 2.35 -8.18 2.34
N LYS A 48 2.36 -7.38 1.28
CA LYS A 48 1.38 -6.31 1.06
C LYS A 48 0.32 -6.81 0.08
N PHE A 49 -0.93 -6.59 0.43
CA PHE A 49 -2.11 -6.77 -0.42
C PHE A 49 -2.89 -5.48 -0.40
N LYS A 50 -3.17 -4.91 -1.56
CA LYS A 50 -3.83 -3.60 -1.65
C LYS A 50 -5.35 -3.78 -1.66
N THR A 51 -6.07 -2.74 -1.24
CA THR A 51 -7.54 -2.80 -1.17
C THR A 51 -8.21 -2.93 -2.55
N ASP A 52 -7.62 -2.35 -3.60
CA ASP A 52 -8.09 -2.55 -4.98
C ASP A 52 -7.95 -4.01 -5.43
N GLU A 53 -6.88 -4.70 -5.03
CA GLU A 53 -6.69 -6.14 -5.28
C GLU A 53 -7.69 -6.96 -4.46
N ALA A 54 -7.90 -6.63 -3.18
CA ALA A 54 -8.80 -7.37 -2.28
C ALA A 54 -10.26 -7.40 -2.74
N PHE A 55 -10.73 -6.32 -3.40
CA PHE A 55 -12.10 -6.22 -3.91
C PHE A 55 -12.22 -6.50 -5.41
N ASN A 56 -11.14 -6.88 -6.08
CA ASN A 56 -11.19 -7.30 -7.47
C ASN A 56 -11.68 -8.77 -7.56
N PRO A 57 -12.75 -9.06 -8.34
CA PRO A 57 -13.25 -10.42 -8.54
C PRO A 57 -12.20 -11.43 -9.00
N ASP A 58 -11.21 -11.01 -9.77
CA ASP A 58 -10.13 -11.88 -10.26
C ASP A 58 -9.33 -12.47 -9.09
N PHE A 59 -9.17 -11.72 -8.00
CA PHE A 59 -8.43 -12.13 -6.82
C PHE A 59 -9.31 -12.75 -5.73
N ARG A 60 -10.60 -13.00 -6.00
CA ARG A 60 -11.55 -13.44 -4.97
C ARG A 60 -11.11 -14.70 -4.23
N ALA A 61 -10.66 -15.73 -4.94
CA ALA A 61 -10.19 -16.97 -4.31
C ALA A 61 -8.97 -16.72 -3.40
N TYR A 62 -8.08 -15.81 -3.82
CA TYR A 62 -6.93 -15.41 -3.02
C TYR A 62 -7.35 -14.59 -1.78
N THR A 63 -8.31 -13.68 -1.92
CA THR A 63 -8.89 -12.94 -0.80
C THR A 63 -9.61 -13.88 0.18
N ASP A 64 -10.42 -14.81 -0.31
CA ASP A 64 -11.15 -15.78 0.51
C ASP A 64 -10.18 -16.67 1.31
N ALA A 65 -9.09 -17.12 0.69
CA ALA A 65 -8.03 -17.87 1.36
C ALA A 65 -7.36 -17.05 2.49
N LEU A 66 -7.13 -15.75 2.28
CA LEU A 66 -6.57 -14.88 3.32
C LEU A 66 -7.54 -14.63 4.46
N VAL A 67 -8.82 -14.42 4.17
CA VAL A 67 -9.86 -14.17 5.19
C VAL A 67 -10.15 -15.43 6.00
N GLY A 68 -10.05 -16.61 5.38
CA GLY A 68 -10.26 -17.90 6.05
C GLY A 68 -9.16 -18.28 7.05
N ASP A 69 -7.96 -17.71 6.94
CA ASP A 69 -6.82 -18.00 7.80
C ASP A 69 -6.64 -16.92 8.88
N THR A 70 -7.38 -17.05 9.98
CA THR A 70 -7.39 -16.06 11.08
C THR A 70 -6.11 -16.01 11.91
N ASP A 71 -5.17 -16.94 11.71
CA ASP A 71 -3.85 -16.91 12.37
C ASP A 71 -2.96 -15.80 11.77
N ILE A 72 -3.29 -15.32 10.57
CA ILE A 72 -2.65 -14.18 9.93
C ILE A 72 -2.95 -12.91 10.73
N LYS A 73 -1.89 -12.22 11.16
CA LYS A 73 -1.99 -10.86 11.72
C LYS A 73 -2.14 -9.84 10.60
N VAL A 74 -3.07 -8.90 10.74
CA VAL A 74 -3.37 -7.87 9.73
C VAL A 74 -2.95 -6.48 10.21
N ILE A 75 -2.25 -5.74 9.35
CA ILE A 75 -1.93 -4.32 9.57
C ILE A 75 -2.65 -3.50 8.51
N HIS A 76 -3.67 -2.74 8.91
CA HIS A 76 -4.34 -1.80 8.02
C HIS A 76 -3.52 -0.52 7.93
N LEU A 77 -2.73 -0.39 6.86
CA LEU A 77 -1.96 0.82 6.57
C LEU A 77 -2.84 1.83 5.81
N MET A 78 -3.14 2.95 6.44
CA MET A 78 -3.97 4.03 5.89
C MET A 78 -3.13 5.29 5.71
N ARG A 79 -3.55 6.19 4.82
CA ARG A 79 -2.91 7.51 4.66
C ARG A 79 -3.89 8.59 5.06
N ARG A 80 -3.49 9.45 6.01
CA ARG A 80 -4.36 10.53 6.49
C ARG A 80 -4.58 11.55 5.39
N ASN A 81 -3.51 11.93 4.70
CA ASN A 81 -3.54 12.98 3.69
C ASN A 81 -3.94 12.43 2.31
N LEU A 82 -5.23 12.55 2.00
CA LEU A 82 -5.82 12.07 0.75
C LEU A 82 -5.47 12.94 -0.46
N VAL A 83 -5.19 14.23 -0.26
CA VAL A 83 -4.70 15.12 -1.34
C VAL A 83 -3.35 14.61 -1.83
N ASP A 84 -2.45 14.37 -0.89
CA ASP A 84 -1.10 13.88 -1.13
C ASP A 84 -1.09 12.45 -1.70
N GLN A 85 -2.12 11.65 -1.36
CA GLN A 85 -2.38 10.35 -1.96
C GLN A 85 -2.85 10.47 -3.41
N TYR A 86 -3.85 11.31 -3.67
CA TYR A 86 -4.41 11.54 -5.00
C TYR A 86 -3.33 12.03 -5.97
N ILE A 87 -2.56 13.05 -5.58
CA ILE A 87 -1.49 13.61 -6.40
C ILE A 87 -0.44 12.55 -6.70
N SER A 88 -0.02 11.79 -5.68
CA SER A 88 0.93 10.69 -5.86
C SER A 88 0.42 9.62 -6.81
N HIS A 89 -0.85 9.27 -6.72
CA HIS A 89 -1.44 8.26 -7.60
C HIS A 89 -1.57 8.77 -9.04
N TRP A 90 -2.05 9.99 -9.21
CA TRP A 90 -2.19 10.63 -10.51
C TRP A 90 -0.84 10.75 -11.22
N MET A 91 0.22 11.16 -10.52
CA MET A 91 1.58 11.26 -11.06
C MET A 91 2.14 9.92 -11.54
N VAL A 92 1.87 8.83 -10.81
CA VAL A 92 2.27 7.48 -11.21
C VAL A 92 1.55 7.09 -12.49
N LEU A 93 0.22 7.25 -12.54
CA LEU A 93 -0.58 6.78 -13.67
C LEU A 93 -0.38 7.60 -14.96
N ASN A 94 -0.19 8.92 -14.84
CA ASN A 94 -0.28 9.83 -15.99
C ASN A 94 1.07 10.39 -16.46
N GLN A 95 2.13 10.32 -15.65
CA GLN A 95 3.41 10.92 -16.02
C GLN A 95 4.60 9.98 -15.88
N THR A 96 4.73 9.30 -14.74
CA THR A 96 6.02 8.69 -14.38
C THR A 96 6.03 7.18 -14.55
N GLY A 97 4.94 6.47 -14.23
CA GLY A 97 4.95 5.01 -14.05
C GLY A 97 5.85 4.53 -12.90
N VAL A 98 6.53 5.43 -12.18
CA VAL A 98 7.52 5.10 -11.15
C VAL A 98 6.89 5.19 -9.78
N THR A 99 6.87 4.08 -9.05
CA THR A 99 6.28 3.99 -7.70
C THR A 99 7.29 4.01 -6.57
N LEU A 100 8.58 3.83 -6.86
CA LEU A 100 9.67 3.88 -5.90
C LEU A 100 10.99 4.30 -6.56
N ILE A 101 11.87 4.92 -5.78
CA ILE A 101 13.25 5.26 -6.18
C ILE A 101 14.20 4.91 -5.02
N HIS A 102 15.42 4.50 -5.35
CA HIS A 102 16.47 4.15 -4.38
C HIS A 102 17.53 5.22 -4.23
N SER A 103 17.62 6.13 -5.19
CA SER A 103 18.59 7.22 -5.22
C SER A 103 17.98 8.48 -5.85
N GLU A 104 18.59 9.65 -5.62
CA GLU A 104 18.05 10.93 -6.12
C GLU A 104 18.16 11.06 -7.65
N ASP A 105 19.15 10.43 -8.26
CA ASP A 105 19.35 10.38 -9.72
C ASP A 105 18.24 9.60 -10.45
N GLN A 106 17.57 8.68 -9.77
CA GLN A 106 16.42 7.94 -10.31
C GLN A 106 15.11 8.72 -10.26
N ARG A 107 15.10 9.93 -9.68
CA ARG A 107 13.88 10.72 -9.50
C ARG A 107 13.35 11.15 -10.86
N PRO A 108 12.11 10.76 -11.23
CA PRO A 108 11.53 11.16 -12.51
C PRO A 108 11.29 12.67 -12.54
N LYS A 109 11.40 13.26 -13.73
CA LYS A 109 10.92 14.62 -13.98
C LYS A 109 9.40 14.61 -13.98
N MET A 110 8.80 15.53 -13.25
CA MET A 110 7.34 15.69 -13.15
C MET A 110 6.99 17.10 -13.62
N GLN A 111 5.89 17.22 -14.35
CA GLN A 111 5.35 18.49 -14.80
C GLN A 111 4.13 18.86 -13.95
N PRO A 112 3.96 20.13 -13.55
CA PRO A 112 2.74 20.57 -12.91
C PRO A 112 1.51 20.28 -13.78
N PHE A 113 0.37 19.96 -13.16
CA PHE A 113 -0.86 19.62 -13.84
C PHE A 113 -2.07 20.34 -13.22
N LYS A 114 -3.16 20.45 -13.98
CA LYS A 114 -4.44 20.91 -13.45
C LYS A 114 -5.23 19.69 -12.99
N ALA A 115 -5.59 19.63 -11.71
CA ALA A 115 -6.39 18.55 -11.16
C ALA A 115 -7.86 18.68 -11.58
N ASP A 116 -8.45 17.55 -11.95
CA ASP A 116 -9.90 17.40 -12.07
C ASP A 116 -10.48 17.19 -10.66
N ILE A 117 -11.29 18.16 -10.22
CA ILE A 117 -11.81 18.23 -8.85
C ILE A 117 -12.85 17.14 -8.61
N ASP A 118 -13.74 16.90 -9.57
CA ASP A 118 -14.80 15.89 -9.42
C ASP A 118 -14.20 14.49 -9.38
N HIS A 119 -13.23 14.22 -10.26
CA HIS A 119 -12.46 12.98 -10.21
C HIS A 119 -11.70 12.83 -8.88
N ALA A 120 -11.09 13.90 -8.35
CA ALA A 120 -10.38 13.84 -7.08
C ALA A 120 -11.31 13.55 -5.89
N ILE A 121 -12.51 14.12 -5.90
CA ILE A 121 -13.54 13.86 -4.89
C ILE A 121 -13.94 12.38 -4.93
N GLU A 122 -14.23 11.85 -6.11
CA GLU A 122 -14.63 10.44 -6.25
C GLU A 122 -13.51 9.51 -5.80
N TYR A 123 -12.28 9.76 -6.26
CA TYR A 123 -11.11 9.01 -5.82
C TYR A 123 -10.99 8.97 -4.29
N CYS A 124 -11.12 10.12 -3.62
CA CYS A 124 -10.99 10.18 -2.16
C CYS A 124 -12.13 9.44 -1.44
N ARG A 125 -13.37 9.52 -1.96
CA ARG A 125 -14.52 8.77 -1.42
C ARG A 125 -14.31 7.27 -1.55
N GLU A 126 -13.85 6.81 -2.72
CA GLU A 126 -13.54 5.41 -2.94
C GLU A 126 -12.45 4.92 -1.99
N VAL A 127 -11.39 5.71 -1.74
CA VAL A 127 -10.33 5.35 -0.79
C VAL A 127 -10.92 5.16 0.61
N VAL A 128 -11.73 6.10 1.09
CA VAL A 128 -12.37 6.00 2.42
C VAL A 128 -13.32 4.81 2.51
N ALA A 129 -14.10 4.56 1.46
CA ALA A 129 -15.00 3.41 1.40
C ALA A 129 -14.22 2.08 1.46
N ARG A 130 -13.16 1.94 0.65
CA ARG A 130 -12.29 0.75 0.60
C ARG A 130 -11.54 0.53 1.92
N GLU A 131 -11.12 1.60 2.61
CA GLU A 131 -10.53 1.51 3.95
C GLU A 131 -11.52 0.85 4.94
N LYS A 132 -12.78 1.33 4.95
CA LYS A 132 -13.83 0.76 5.81
C LYS A 132 -14.12 -0.69 5.45
N GLN A 133 -14.31 -0.99 4.18
CA GLN A 133 -14.58 -2.35 3.70
C GLN A 133 -13.43 -3.30 4.05
N SER A 134 -12.17 -2.84 3.97
CA SER A 134 -11.01 -3.66 4.33
C SER A 134 -10.99 -4.03 5.81
N ILE A 135 -11.36 -3.08 6.68
CA ILE A 135 -11.48 -3.35 8.14
C ILE A 135 -12.56 -4.39 8.41
N GLU A 136 -13.70 -4.28 7.74
CA GLU A 136 -14.80 -5.24 7.87
C GLU A 136 -14.41 -6.63 7.34
N LEU A 137 -13.77 -6.69 6.16
CA LEU A 137 -13.32 -7.91 5.51
C LEU A 137 -12.39 -8.75 6.41
N TYR A 138 -11.48 -8.10 7.13
CA TYR A 138 -10.53 -8.76 8.03
C TYR A 138 -10.93 -8.69 9.50
N GLY A 139 -12.22 -8.46 9.81
CA GLY A 139 -12.71 -8.30 11.19
C GLY A 139 -12.48 -9.51 12.10
N GLY A 140 -12.31 -10.71 11.53
CA GLY A 140 -11.97 -11.94 12.27
C GLY A 140 -10.50 -12.07 12.67
N HIS A 141 -9.61 -11.23 12.14
CA HIS A 141 -8.18 -11.31 12.39
C HIS A 141 -7.75 -10.49 13.60
N ARG A 142 -6.62 -10.89 14.19
CA ARG A 142 -5.84 -9.97 15.04
C ARG A 142 -5.32 -8.84 14.16
N SER A 143 -5.80 -7.63 14.38
CA SER A 143 -5.48 -6.49 13.53
C SER A 143 -5.09 -5.23 14.30
N ILE A 144 -4.30 -4.37 13.65
CA ILE A 144 -4.05 -2.99 14.07
C ILE A 144 -4.24 -2.03 12.90
N LYS A 145 -4.55 -0.77 13.23
CA LYS A 145 -4.62 0.33 12.27
C LYS A 145 -3.37 1.19 12.41
N VAL A 146 -2.69 1.43 11.30
CA VAL A 146 -1.47 2.25 11.24
C VAL A 146 -1.68 3.36 10.24
N VAL A 147 -1.43 4.60 10.67
CA VAL A 147 -1.41 5.76 9.79
C VAL A 147 0.00 5.93 9.24
N TYR A 148 0.15 6.04 7.93
CA TYR A 148 1.43 6.13 7.24
C TYR A 148 2.30 7.27 7.77
N GLU A 149 1.72 8.46 7.93
CA GLU A 149 2.41 9.65 8.41
C GLU A 149 3.00 9.44 9.81
N ASN A 150 2.22 8.81 10.69
CA ASN A 150 2.64 8.43 12.04
C ASN A 150 3.81 7.43 12.02
N LEU A 151 3.80 6.46 11.11
CA LEU A 151 4.86 5.45 10.97
C LEU A 151 6.18 6.05 10.47
N VAL A 152 6.11 7.08 9.62
CA VAL A 152 7.29 7.78 9.09
C VAL A 152 7.89 8.71 10.14
N GLU A 153 7.07 9.44 10.89
CA GLU A 153 7.53 10.51 11.77
C GLU A 153 7.89 10.05 13.20
N LYS A 154 7.23 9.02 13.73
CA LYS A 154 7.32 8.68 15.16
C LYS A 154 7.86 7.28 15.41
N ASP A 155 8.92 7.19 16.21
CA ASP A 155 9.50 5.91 16.65
C ASP A 155 8.53 5.07 17.48
N GLU A 156 7.66 5.72 18.27
CA GLU A 156 6.65 5.05 19.08
C GLU A 156 5.72 4.17 18.23
N HIS A 157 5.19 4.70 17.12
CA HIS A 157 4.29 3.93 16.25
C HIS A 157 5.02 2.80 15.49
N ARG A 158 6.32 2.97 15.21
CA ARG A 158 7.17 1.87 14.71
C ARG A 158 7.31 0.78 15.78
N ALA A 159 7.57 1.15 17.02
CA ALA A 159 7.70 0.23 18.14
C ALA A 159 6.39 -0.53 18.42
N GLU A 160 5.24 0.14 18.41
CA GLU A 160 3.90 -0.48 18.51
C GLU A 160 3.69 -1.53 17.42
N THR A 161 4.07 -1.20 16.17
CA THR A 161 3.96 -2.13 15.04
C THR A 161 4.86 -3.36 15.24
N LEU A 162 6.10 -3.18 15.69
CA LEU A 162 7.03 -4.28 15.98
C LEU A 162 6.54 -5.16 17.14
N ASN A 163 5.97 -4.55 18.17
CA ASN A 163 5.37 -5.25 19.31
C ASN A 163 4.16 -6.08 18.88
N PHE A 164 3.26 -5.52 18.07
CA PHE A 164 2.13 -6.25 17.50
C PHE A 164 2.59 -7.48 16.70
N LEU A 165 3.64 -7.31 15.90
CA LEU A 165 4.26 -8.40 15.16
C LEU A 165 4.91 -9.43 16.09
N GLY A 166 5.43 -9.01 17.25
CA GLY A 166 6.11 -9.88 18.22
C GLY A 166 7.62 -10.01 17.93
N VAL A 167 8.21 -9.02 17.27
CA VAL A 167 9.65 -8.95 16.99
C VAL A 167 10.33 -7.93 17.92
N PRO A 168 11.65 -8.07 18.17
CA PRO A 168 12.38 -7.08 18.95
C PRO A 168 12.23 -5.67 18.38
N ILE A 169 12.01 -4.69 19.26
CA ILE A 169 12.01 -3.28 18.89
C ILE A 169 13.43 -2.89 18.48
N ARG A 170 13.56 -2.33 17.29
CA ARG A 170 14.82 -1.81 16.76
C ARG A 170 14.53 -0.68 15.77
N PRO A 171 15.49 0.24 15.54
CA PRO A 171 15.38 1.21 14.47
C PRO A 171 15.06 0.54 13.13
N LEU A 172 14.11 1.09 12.39
CA LEU A 172 13.75 0.64 11.06
C LEU A 172 14.33 1.59 10.03
N GLU A 173 15.00 1.03 9.03
CA GLU A 173 15.57 1.79 7.93
C GLU A 173 14.81 1.50 6.63
N THR A 174 14.74 2.51 5.76
CA THR A 174 14.19 2.36 4.41
C THR A 174 15.24 2.74 3.38
N GLY A 175 15.48 1.85 2.42
CA GLY A 175 16.30 2.14 1.24
C GLY A 175 15.54 2.86 0.13
N ILE A 176 14.31 3.32 0.39
CA ILE A 176 13.42 3.96 -0.59
C ILE A 176 13.29 5.44 -0.24
N LYS A 177 13.39 6.31 -1.25
CA LYS A 177 13.19 7.76 -1.12
C LYS A 177 11.80 8.16 -1.65
N LYS A 178 11.17 9.16 -1.01
CA LYS A 178 9.90 9.73 -1.47
C LYS A 178 10.09 10.40 -2.84
N ILE A 179 9.23 10.13 -3.82
CA ILE A 179 9.30 10.68 -5.20
C ILE A 179 8.80 12.13 -5.26
N ILE A 180 7.73 12.44 -4.54
CA ILE A 180 7.15 13.79 -4.50
C ILE A 180 7.59 14.47 -3.20
N LYS A 181 8.41 15.52 -3.31
CA LYS A 181 8.85 16.31 -2.15
C LYS A 181 7.82 17.39 -1.79
N ASP A 182 7.29 18.05 -2.81
CA ASP A 182 6.27 19.09 -2.66
C ASP A 182 5.12 18.80 -3.64
N SER A 183 4.02 18.29 -3.10
CA SER A 183 2.82 17.98 -3.89
C SER A 183 2.05 19.24 -4.28
N ARG A 184 2.14 20.32 -3.49
CA ARG A 184 1.41 21.57 -3.74
C ARG A 184 1.95 22.25 -5.00
N ALA A 185 3.27 22.29 -5.16
CA ALA A 185 3.90 22.87 -6.36
C ALA A 185 3.57 22.11 -7.66
N LEU A 186 3.07 20.88 -7.58
CA LEU A 186 2.71 20.07 -8.76
C LEU A 186 1.28 20.30 -9.25
N VAL A 187 0.42 20.99 -8.50
CA VAL A 187 -0.98 21.20 -8.89
C VAL A 187 -1.25 22.68 -9.13
N LEU A 188 -1.56 23.02 -10.37
CA LEU A 188 -1.78 24.40 -10.81
C LEU A 188 -3.01 25.06 -10.14
N ASN A 189 -4.01 24.26 -9.80
CA ASN A 189 -5.26 24.68 -9.12
C ASN A 189 -5.38 24.02 -7.73
N PHE A 190 -4.28 23.97 -6.97
CA PHE A 190 -4.23 23.26 -5.69
C PHE A 190 -5.28 23.78 -4.69
N ASP A 191 -5.46 25.09 -4.60
CA ASP A 191 -6.41 25.67 -3.65
C ASP A 191 -7.86 25.31 -4.02
N ASP A 192 -8.22 25.33 -5.31
CA ASP A 192 -9.53 24.87 -5.79
C ASP A 192 -9.78 23.38 -5.49
N LEU A 193 -8.74 22.55 -5.64
CA LEU A 193 -8.79 21.12 -5.30
C LEU A 193 -9.09 20.91 -3.82
N VAL A 194 -8.34 21.58 -2.94
CA VAL A 194 -8.53 21.49 -1.48
C VAL A 194 -9.92 21.99 -1.08
N ASP A 195 -10.37 23.10 -1.66
CA ASP A 195 -11.68 23.67 -1.38
C ASP A 195 -12.82 22.75 -1.86
N GLY A 196 -12.66 22.13 -3.03
CA GLY A 196 -13.60 21.13 -3.56
C GLY A 196 -13.72 19.93 -2.62
N LEU A 197 -12.60 19.36 -2.19
CA LEU A 197 -12.58 18.24 -1.23
C LEU A 197 -13.17 18.63 0.12
N ARG A 198 -12.90 19.84 0.62
CA ARG A 198 -13.49 20.35 1.86
C ARG A 198 -15.00 20.44 1.76
N ARG A 199 -15.54 21.02 0.67
CA ARG A 199 -16.99 21.10 0.40
C ARG A 199 -17.63 19.71 0.27
N ALA A 200 -16.88 18.72 -0.22
CA ALA A 200 -17.33 17.33 -0.31
C ALA A 200 -17.31 16.55 1.03
N GLY A 201 -16.94 17.20 2.15
CA GLY A 201 -16.95 16.59 3.49
C GLY A 201 -15.65 15.87 3.88
N LEU A 202 -14.56 16.06 3.14
CA LEU A 202 -13.27 15.36 3.35
C LEU A 202 -12.25 16.18 4.17
N ALA A 203 -12.70 17.24 4.84
CA ALA A 203 -11.84 18.22 5.53
C ALA A 203 -10.82 17.60 6.50
N GLY A 204 -11.22 16.56 7.24
CA GLY A 204 -10.36 15.88 8.22
C GLY A 204 -9.27 14.98 7.60
N ARG A 205 -9.17 14.93 6.26
CA ARG A 205 -8.26 14.06 5.51
C ARG A 205 -7.39 14.83 4.50
N LEU A 206 -7.26 16.16 4.66
CA LEU A 206 -6.53 17.02 3.71
C LEU A 206 -5.07 17.33 4.12
N SER A 207 -4.67 17.01 5.36
CA SER A 207 -3.34 17.28 5.91
C SER A 207 -2.78 16.11 6.70
#